data_AF-A0A951RBK9-F1
#
_entry.id   AF-A0A951RBK9-F1
#
_cell.length_a   1.000
_cell.length_b   1.000
_cell.length_c   1.000
_cell.angle_alpha   90.00
_cell.angle_beta   90.00
_cell.angle_gamma   90.00
#
_symmetry.space_group_name_H-M   'P 1'
#
loop_
_entity.id
_entity.type
_entity.pdbx_description
1 polymer ?
#
loop_
_entity_poly.entity_id
_entity_poly.type
_entity_poly.pdbx_seq_one_letter_code
_entity_poly.pdbx_strand_id
1 'polypeptide(L)'
;MKLYLKSLTPIHIGTGEELNRIDYMTLNGMYYRISQDLFLNFIKTHEGMVNRFSQWIDEISSKIEDLEKLKKDADRMRKRDYNQQLSDLRNKLNVWEFIKKERIERSFEEYIDKTDNILKFKYANLPKQQIRGLVKTPDNQFYIPGTSVKGAIRTALLFAALDNEQNEKKINDIITQSLDNCEAEKNEILKKGGKYRSDKFAKTFADSLEHYLCYCSYINEKQQQINQDEKFDVFKFLLVSDAMVSRPSLGLANVDLYLLGRIRNQQRSGFEIKALKQKQPPSIEIYNKGQLFETEIDLNLEYLLNLKEHMINGSIRSGKEQQWIGLKEKLQNVFNLDLDILNKSNLEEQKQKTVAYIFEKVAHFYSLQRDHDKKWLREYDSKQKDRDVNIQAIRQGFDQISEIGKVIHLGYATGFPGTTEFLYLLNRPSLKEVLKDVMEFFEIGKKPGVGQDGKKYSANPDSFPKSRRLATIGDNIDPLGWIQFSLSPFPAIEEPGISDKINTTTSSPPEEMVQAQVPVTRNFSQLKDGDIVDAIVTGQENLYAQVKLFCSDEPDIPGKFRYPAGFEIGAILELKIFFPNKKNKRDFNLRYISTKS
;
A
#
# COMPACT_ATOMS: atom_id res chain seq x y z
N MET A 1 -1.61 13.14 24.90
CA MET A 1 -0.31 12.42 24.96
C MET A 1 0.27 12.32 23.55
N LYS A 2 1.59 12.43 23.38
CA LYS A 2 2.23 12.29 22.06
C LYS A 2 2.45 10.81 21.70
N LEU A 3 2.17 10.46 20.45
CA LEU A 3 2.49 9.18 19.85
C LEU A 3 3.47 9.40 18.70
N TYR A 4 4.60 8.72 18.78
CA TYR A 4 5.63 8.72 17.76
C TYR A 4 5.48 7.49 16.90
N LEU A 5 5.49 7.68 15.58
CA LEU A 5 5.34 6.64 14.58
C LEU A 5 6.56 6.61 13.65
N LYS A 6 7.06 5.42 13.34
CA LYS A 6 8.16 5.21 12.39
C LYS A 6 7.76 4.17 11.36
N SER A 7 7.80 4.52 10.07
CA SER A 7 7.51 3.56 9.01
C SER A 7 8.58 2.47 8.96
N LEU A 8 8.16 1.22 9.14
CA LEU A 8 9.03 0.05 8.97
C LEU A 8 9.06 -0.41 7.52
N THR A 9 7.94 -0.20 6.84
CA THR A 9 7.77 -0.49 5.42
C THR A 9 7.08 0.69 4.72
N PRO A 10 7.04 0.73 3.38
CA PRO A 10 6.40 1.84 2.69
C PRO A 10 4.92 1.96 3.03
N ILE A 11 4.42 3.19 3.17
CA ILE A 11 3.03 3.45 3.59
C ILE A 11 2.28 4.15 2.46
N HIS A 12 1.09 3.66 2.16
CA HIS A 12 0.13 4.36 1.30
C HIS A 12 -1.24 4.44 1.97
N ILE A 13 -1.69 5.69 2.15
CA ILE A 13 -3.06 6.04 2.53
C ILE A 13 -3.54 6.99 1.43
N GLY A 14 -4.50 6.52 0.62
CA GLY A 14 -4.95 7.24 -0.56
C GLY A 14 -6.15 8.14 -0.28
N THR A 15 -6.30 9.20 -1.08
CA THR A 15 -7.52 10.03 -1.15
C THR A 15 -8.64 9.41 -1.99
N GLY A 16 -8.33 8.36 -2.75
CA GLY A 16 -9.18 7.90 -3.86
C GLY A 16 -8.87 8.58 -5.20
N GLU A 17 -7.97 9.57 -5.22
CA GLU A 17 -7.47 10.16 -6.45
C GLU A 17 -6.63 9.16 -7.26
N GLU A 18 -6.92 9.10 -8.55
CA GLU A 18 -6.17 8.33 -9.53
C GLU A 18 -5.57 9.26 -10.57
N LEU A 19 -4.25 9.37 -10.56
CA LEU A 19 -3.47 10.14 -11.52
C LEU A 19 -3.29 9.30 -12.78
N ASN A 20 -3.72 9.85 -13.91
CA ASN A 20 -3.51 9.30 -15.23
C ASN A 20 -2.22 9.86 -15.83
N ARG A 21 -1.84 9.36 -17.01
CA ARG A 21 -0.60 9.78 -17.68
C ARG A 21 -0.50 11.26 -18.03
N ILE A 22 -1.61 11.99 -18.04
CA ILE A 22 -1.60 13.44 -18.26
C ILE A 22 -1.29 14.22 -16.98
N ASP A 23 -1.48 13.61 -15.81
CA ASP A 23 -1.35 14.24 -14.49
C ASP A 23 0.07 14.11 -13.91
N TYR A 24 0.98 13.44 -14.62
CA TYR A 24 2.37 13.29 -14.24
C TYR A 24 3.29 13.14 -15.44
N MET A 25 4.58 13.36 -15.20
CA MET A 25 5.64 13.03 -16.14
C MET A 25 6.82 12.38 -15.43
N THR A 26 7.62 11.65 -16.19
CA THR A 26 8.89 11.09 -15.73
C THR A 26 10.01 11.64 -16.59
N LEU A 27 10.99 12.30 -15.97
CA LEU A 27 12.12 12.94 -16.65
C LEU A 27 13.39 12.67 -15.82
N ASN A 28 14.47 12.19 -16.45
CA ASN A 28 15.77 11.98 -15.80
C ASN A 28 15.72 11.18 -14.48
N GLY A 29 14.90 10.12 -14.43
CA GLY A 29 14.73 9.29 -13.22
C GLY A 29 13.91 9.93 -12.09
N MET A 30 13.35 11.11 -12.34
CA MET A 30 12.48 11.83 -11.42
C MET A 30 11.03 11.72 -11.89
N TYR A 31 10.14 11.54 -10.92
CA TYR A 31 8.70 11.68 -11.09
C TYR A 31 8.32 13.12 -10.78
N TYR A 32 7.45 13.70 -11.61
CA TYR A 32 6.87 15.02 -11.39
C TYR A 32 5.36 14.89 -11.48
N ARG A 33 4.65 15.37 -10.46
CA ARG A 33 3.20 15.53 -10.54
C ARG A 33 2.89 16.87 -11.21
N ILE A 34 2.13 16.80 -12.30
CA ILE A 34 1.84 17.96 -13.16
C ILE A 34 0.36 18.27 -13.00
N SER A 35 0.03 19.34 -12.29
CA SER A 35 -1.36 19.80 -12.24
C SER A 35 -1.77 20.40 -13.58
N GLN A 36 -3.06 20.34 -13.88
CA GLN A 36 -3.61 20.97 -15.08
C GLN A 36 -3.32 22.47 -15.08
N ASP A 37 -3.48 23.15 -13.94
CA ASP A 37 -3.20 24.58 -13.82
C ASP A 37 -1.73 24.91 -14.08
N LEU A 38 -0.80 24.12 -13.54
CA LEU A 38 0.63 24.30 -13.76
C LEU A 38 0.95 24.25 -15.26
N PHE A 39 0.42 23.23 -15.94
CA PHE A 39 0.66 23.04 -17.36
C PHE A 39 -0.06 24.08 -18.23
N LEU A 40 -1.31 24.43 -17.91
CA LEU A 40 -2.07 25.46 -18.60
C LEU A 40 -1.39 26.84 -18.48
N ASN A 41 -0.87 27.17 -17.30
CA ASN A 41 -0.13 28.41 -17.09
C ASN A 41 1.14 28.46 -17.94
N PHE A 42 1.87 27.33 -18.06
CA PHE A 42 3.00 27.24 -18.96
C PHE A 42 2.59 27.45 -20.43
N ILE A 43 1.64 26.69 -20.95
CA ILE A 43 1.31 26.79 -22.38
C ILE A 43 0.65 28.12 -22.77
N LYS A 44 0.01 28.83 -21.83
CA LYS A 44 -0.51 30.20 -22.04
C LYS A 44 0.60 31.21 -22.34
N THR A 45 1.84 30.95 -21.93
CA THR A 45 3.00 31.80 -22.27
C THR A 45 3.43 31.66 -23.73
N HIS A 46 2.86 30.70 -24.47
CA HIS A 46 3.20 30.42 -25.87
C HIS A 46 1.97 30.60 -26.77
N GLU A 47 2.10 31.40 -27.82
CA GLU A 47 0.98 31.78 -28.68
C GLU A 47 0.32 30.57 -29.37
N GLY A 48 -1.01 30.45 -29.23
CA GLY A 48 -1.81 29.40 -29.86
C GLY A 48 -1.64 27.98 -29.28
N MET A 49 -0.81 27.79 -28.26
CA MET A 49 -0.54 26.44 -27.71
C MET A 49 -1.76 25.82 -27.03
N VAL A 50 -2.63 26.60 -26.40
CA VAL A 50 -3.86 26.09 -25.78
C VAL A 50 -4.75 25.39 -26.82
N ASN A 51 -4.92 26.00 -27.99
CA ASN A 51 -5.73 25.42 -29.07
C ASN A 51 -5.06 24.17 -29.65
N ARG A 52 -3.73 24.19 -29.85
CA ARG A 52 -2.97 23.02 -30.32
C ARG A 52 -3.03 21.86 -29.34
N PHE A 53 -2.97 22.14 -28.03
CA PHE A 53 -3.12 21.15 -26.99
C PHE A 53 -4.53 20.52 -27.01
N SER A 54 -5.58 21.34 -27.11
CA SER A 54 -6.96 20.83 -27.21
C SER A 54 -7.13 19.91 -28.43
N GLN A 55 -6.66 20.35 -29.61
CA GLN A 55 -6.72 19.54 -30.83
C GLN A 55 -5.96 18.23 -30.68
N TRP A 56 -4.78 18.27 -30.05
CA TRP A 56 -3.98 17.07 -29.80
C TRP A 56 -4.67 16.07 -28.85
N ILE A 57 -5.32 16.55 -27.79
CA ILE A 57 -6.12 15.71 -26.89
C ILE A 57 -7.28 15.05 -27.65
N ASP A 58 -8.01 15.82 -28.45
CA ASP A 58 -9.16 15.33 -29.22
C ASP A 58 -8.74 14.26 -30.23
N GLU A 59 -7.63 14.50 -30.95
CA GLU A 59 -7.06 13.54 -31.91
C GLU A 59 -6.68 12.20 -31.27
N ILE A 60 -6.02 12.24 -30.11
CA ILE A 60 -5.60 11.00 -29.42
C ILE A 60 -6.81 10.29 -28.82
N SER A 61 -7.74 11.03 -28.22
CA SER A 61 -8.93 10.48 -27.58
C SER A 61 -9.83 9.79 -28.61
N SER A 62 -10.06 10.41 -29.78
CA SER A 62 -10.80 9.79 -30.88
C SER A 62 -10.15 8.48 -31.34
N LYS A 63 -8.81 8.43 -31.48
CA LYS A 63 -8.09 7.21 -31.85
C LYS A 63 -8.24 6.10 -30.80
N ILE A 64 -8.25 6.46 -29.52
CA ILE A 64 -8.48 5.51 -28.42
C ILE A 64 -9.90 4.95 -28.51
N GLU A 65 -10.92 5.81 -28.65
CA GLU A 65 -12.32 5.38 -28.76
C GLU A 65 -12.57 4.45 -29.94
N ASP A 66 -12.01 4.79 -31.11
CA ASP A 66 -12.15 3.98 -32.32
C ASP A 66 -11.50 2.60 -32.15
N LEU A 67 -10.30 2.53 -31.56
CA LEU A 67 -9.66 1.25 -31.25
C LEU A 67 -10.39 0.45 -30.18
N GLU A 68 -11.02 1.11 -29.20
CA GLU A 68 -11.84 0.43 -28.21
C GLU A 68 -13.10 -0.17 -28.81
N LYS A 69 -13.73 0.50 -29.79
CA LYS A 69 -14.84 -0.05 -30.58
C LYS A 69 -14.38 -1.27 -31.37
N LEU A 70 -13.29 -1.14 -32.14
CA LEU A 70 -12.74 -2.26 -32.92
C LEU A 70 -12.36 -3.48 -32.06
N LYS A 71 -11.86 -3.25 -30.85
CA LYS A 71 -11.52 -4.31 -29.90
C LYS A 71 -12.73 -5.11 -29.41
N LYS A 72 -13.90 -4.47 -29.27
CA LYS A 72 -15.13 -5.16 -28.81
C LYS A 72 -15.53 -6.26 -29.79
N ASP A 73 -15.42 -5.98 -31.09
CA ASP A 73 -15.86 -6.85 -32.18
C ASP A 73 -14.77 -7.84 -32.65
N ALA A 74 -13.57 -7.74 -32.09
CA ALA A 74 -12.42 -8.54 -32.51
C ALA A 74 -12.39 -9.96 -31.89
N ASP A 75 -11.76 -10.91 -32.58
CA ASP A 75 -11.43 -12.23 -32.02
C ASP A 75 -10.27 -12.17 -31.01
N ARG A 76 -10.14 -13.21 -30.17
CA ARG A 76 -9.16 -13.27 -29.06
C ARG A 76 -7.72 -12.92 -29.46
N MET A 77 -7.24 -13.34 -30.65
CA MET A 77 -5.88 -13.02 -31.11
C MET A 77 -5.73 -11.54 -31.46
N ARG A 78 -6.70 -10.97 -32.20
CA ARG A 78 -6.70 -9.54 -32.58
C ARG A 78 -6.87 -8.62 -31.36
N LYS A 79 -7.60 -9.06 -30.31
CA LYS A 79 -7.72 -8.31 -29.05
C LYS A 79 -6.37 -8.04 -28.37
N ARG A 80 -5.37 -8.93 -28.52
CA ARG A 80 -4.04 -8.72 -27.94
C ARG A 80 -3.29 -7.58 -28.64
N ASP A 81 -3.39 -7.51 -29.96
CA ASP A 81 -2.80 -6.44 -30.76
C ASP A 81 -3.44 -5.09 -30.43
N TYR A 82 -4.78 -5.03 -30.39
CA TYR A 82 -5.50 -3.83 -29.97
C TYR A 82 -5.13 -3.37 -28.54
N ASN A 83 -4.89 -4.29 -27.60
CA ASN A 83 -4.41 -3.91 -26.27
C ASN A 83 -3.03 -3.25 -26.30
N GLN A 84 -2.13 -3.72 -27.17
CA GLN A 84 -0.81 -3.11 -27.35
C GLN A 84 -0.94 -1.71 -27.95
N GLN A 85 -1.72 -1.58 -29.02
CA GLN A 85 -1.98 -0.28 -29.67
C GLN A 85 -2.65 0.73 -28.74
N LEU A 86 -3.65 0.29 -27.96
CA LEU A 86 -4.29 1.11 -26.93
C LEU A 86 -3.30 1.53 -25.83
N SER A 87 -2.43 0.62 -25.40
CA SER A 87 -1.37 0.95 -24.44
C SER A 87 -0.43 2.01 -25.01
N ASP A 88 -0.03 1.89 -26.27
CA ASP A 88 0.87 2.84 -26.92
C ASP A 88 0.22 4.21 -27.11
N LEU A 89 -1.07 4.28 -27.49
CA LEU A 89 -1.81 5.54 -27.56
C LEU A 89 -1.99 6.18 -26.19
N ARG A 90 -2.33 5.39 -25.16
CA ARG A 90 -2.41 5.90 -23.79
C ARG A 90 -1.07 6.41 -23.30
N ASN A 91 0.04 5.78 -23.69
CA ASN A 91 1.39 6.28 -23.40
C ASN A 91 1.68 7.62 -24.10
N LYS A 92 1.15 7.83 -25.30
CA LYS A 92 1.26 9.11 -26.02
C LYS A 92 0.43 10.21 -25.38
N LEU A 93 -0.65 9.89 -24.67
CA LEU A 93 -1.45 10.86 -23.91
C LEU A 93 -0.74 11.28 -22.61
N ASN A 94 0.41 11.95 -22.76
CA ASN A 94 1.25 12.45 -21.69
C ASN A 94 1.73 13.87 -22.03
N VAL A 95 1.75 14.76 -21.04
CA VAL A 95 2.14 16.16 -21.23
C VAL A 95 3.53 16.29 -21.88
N TRP A 96 4.48 15.46 -21.47
CA TRP A 96 5.83 15.48 -22.03
C TRP A 96 5.86 15.12 -23.52
N GLU A 97 4.98 14.22 -23.98
CA GLU A 97 4.89 13.87 -25.41
C GLU A 97 4.30 15.02 -26.24
N PHE A 98 3.39 15.82 -25.67
CA PHE A 98 2.94 17.06 -26.31
C PHE A 98 4.07 18.09 -26.39
N ILE A 99 4.81 18.29 -25.29
CA ILE A 99 5.95 19.21 -25.23
C ILE A 99 7.01 18.86 -26.30
N LYS A 100 7.32 17.57 -26.47
CA LYS A 100 8.21 17.08 -27.56
C LYS A 100 7.63 17.33 -28.95
N LYS A 101 6.34 17.09 -29.15
CA LYS A 101 5.67 17.33 -30.44
C LYS A 101 5.82 18.79 -30.87
N GLU A 102 5.68 19.71 -29.91
CA GLU A 102 5.79 21.15 -30.14
C GLU A 102 7.24 21.67 -30.07
N ARG A 103 8.23 20.82 -29.76
CA ARG A 103 9.66 21.15 -29.68
C ARG A 103 10.01 22.28 -28.69
N ILE A 104 9.36 22.26 -27.53
CA ILE A 104 9.53 23.26 -26.45
C ILE A 104 10.04 22.65 -25.14
N GLU A 105 10.75 21.52 -25.22
CA GLU A 105 11.27 20.76 -24.09
C GLU A 105 12.07 21.64 -23.12
N ARG A 106 13.06 22.35 -23.63
CA ARG A 106 13.93 23.22 -22.83
C ARG A 106 13.16 24.32 -22.09
N SER A 107 12.19 24.94 -22.75
CA SER A 107 11.34 25.99 -22.15
C SER A 107 10.52 25.42 -21.00
N PHE A 108 9.99 24.20 -21.15
CA PHE A 108 9.21 23.54 -20.11
C PHE A 108 10.06 23.07 -18.93
N GLU A 109 11.24 22.51 -19.19
CA GLU A 109 12.21 22.15 -18.15
C GLU A 109 12.60 23.38 -17.31
N GLU A 110 12.96 24.49 -17.97
CA GLU A 110 13.29 25.75 -17.29
C GLU A 110 12.11 26.31 -16.48
N TYR A 111 10.87 26.13 -16.95
CA TYR A 111 9.67 26.53 -16.21
C TYR A 111 9.45 25.69 -14.96
N ILE A 112 9.58 24.37 -15.05
CA ILE A 112 9.42 23.45 -13.93
C ILE A 112 10.49 23.67 -12.87
N ASP A 113 11.74 23.91 -13.28
CA ASP A 113 12.84 24.14 -12.34
C ASP A 113 12.68 25.46 -11.57
N LYS A 114 12.02 26.45 -12.15
CA LYS A 114 11.70 27.75 -11.51
C LYS A 114 10.40 27.73 -10.71
N THR A 115 9.56 26.72 -10.89
CA THR A 115 8.26 26.69 -10.22
C THR A 115 8.36 26.01 -8.87
N ASP A 116 8.04 26.77 -7.82
CA ASP A 116 7.97 26.25 -6.46
C ASP A 116 6.82 25.25 -6.29
N ASN A 117 6.93 24.39 -5.27
CA ASN A 117 5.87 23.46 -4.84
C ASN A 117 5.46 22.38 -5.86
N ILE A 118 6.24 22.14 -6.90
CA ILE A 118 6.05 20.95 -7.73
C ILE A 118 6.48 19.73 -6.94
N LEU A 119 5.54 18.80 -6.72
CA LEU A 119 5.85 17.50 -6.15
C LEU A 119 6.74 16.71 -7.11
N LYS A 120 8.01 16.55 -6.73
CA LYS A 120 8.98 15.76 -7.47
C LYS A 120 9.84 14.89 -6.56
N PHE A 121 10.13 13.66 -6.97
CA PHE A 121 10.98 12.74 -6.24
C PHE A 121 11.50 11.62 -7.14
N LYS A 122 12.58 10.93 -6.71
CA LYS A 122 13.16 9.80 -7.46
C LYS A 122 12.25 8.59 -7.41
N TYR A 123 12.20 7.83 -8.50
CA TYR A 123 11.52 6.54 -8.54
C TYR A 123 12.47 5.43 -8.96
N ALA A 124 12.30 4.23 -8.39
CA ALA A 124 13.18 3.10 -8.66
C ALA A 124 12.68 2.21 -9.82
N ASN A 125 11.37 2.15 -10.05
CA ASN A 125 10.77 1.42 -11.16
C ASN A 125 9.83 2.34 -11.93
N LEU A 126 9.78 2.17 -13.26
CA LEU A 126 8.82 2.92 -14.09
C LEU A 126 7.39 2.73 -13.55
N PRO A 127 6.64 3.83 -13.37
CA PRO A 127 5.26 3.74 -12.92
C PRO A 127 4.40 3.05 -13.98
N LYS A 128 3.36 2.38 -13.50
CA LYS A 128 2.28 1.84 -14.32
C LYS A 128 1.41 2.99 -14.83
N GLN A 129 0.46 2.68 -15.72
CA GLN A 129 -0.35 3.70 -16.41
C GLN A 129 -1.09 4.64 -15.45
N GLN A 130 -1.59 4.11 -14.33
CA GLN A 130 -2.29 4.85 -13.30
C GLN A 130 -1.47 4.88 -12.01
N ILE A 131 -1.55 5.99 -11.27
CA ILE A 131 -0.90 6.16 -9.97
C ILE A 131 -1.95 6.61 -8.96
N ARG A 132 -2.05 5.93 -7.82
CA ARG A 132 -2.91 6.40 -6.71
C ARG A 132 -2.16 7.42 -5.88
N GLY A 133 -2.76 8.59 -5.71
CA GLY A 133 -2.19 9.68 -4.92
C GLY A 133 -2.24 9.41 -3.41
N LEU A 134 -1.27 9.91 -2.67
CA LEU A 134 -1.34 9.97 -1.20
C LEU A 134 -2.34 11.02 -0.73
N VAL A 135 -2.84 10.83 0.48
CA VAL A 135 -3.65 11.82 1.18
C VAL A 135 -2.87 13.08 1.53
N LYS A 136 -3.51 14.22 1.31
CA LYS A 136 -2.95 15.57 1.50
C LYS A 136 -4.01 16.49 2.08
N THR A 137 -3.58 17.50 2.81
CA THR A 137 -4.43 18.61 3.23
C THR A 137 -4.81 19.48 2.04
N PRO A 138 -5.78 20.41 2.18
CA PRO A 138 -6.08 21.41 1.14
C PRO A 138 -4.87 22.23 0.70
N ASP A 139 -3.89 22.41 1.60
CA ASP A 139 -2.63 23.11 1.33
C ASP A 139 -1.54 22.19 0.74
N ASN A 140 -1.92 21.03 0.19
CA ASN A 140 -1.04 20.01 -0.39
C ASN A 140 0.00 19.41 0.57
N GLN A 141 -0.20 19.52 1.88
CA GLN A 141 0.69 18.91 2.87
C GLN A 141 0.35 17.44 3.08
N PHE A 142 1.37 16.59 3.06
CA PHE A 142 1.22 15.16 3.29
C PHE A 142 1.05 14.88 4.78
N TYR A 143 0.07 14.04 5.13
CA TYR A 143 -0.17 13.61 6.51
C TYR A 143 -0.67 12.16 6.56
N ILE A 144 -0.76 11.60 7.78
CA ILE A 144 -1.55 10.40 8.05
C ILE A 144 -2.83 10.84 8.77
N PRO A 145 -4.03 10.55 8.24
CA PRO A 145 -5.26 10.91 8.91
C PRO A 145 -5.40 10.24 10.27
N GLY A 146 -5.80 11.00 11.29
CA GLY A 146 -6.08 10.51 12.64
C GLY A 146 -7.18 9.44 12.62
N THR A 147 -8.10 9.52 11.66
CA THR A 147 -9.12 8.49 11.40
C THR A 147 -8.52 7.15 10.97
N SER A 148 -7.40 7.14 10.23
CA SER A 148 -6.71 5.90 9.83
C SER A 148 -6.03 5.24 11.04
N VAL A 149 -5.37 6.05 11.88
CA VAL A 149 -4.76 5.57 13.14
C VAL A 149 -5.83 5.09 14.11
N LYS A 150 -6.91 5.86 14.28
CA LYS A 150 -8.04 5.52 15.15
C LYS A 150 -8.76 4.27 14.70
N GLY A 151 -8.93 4.06 13.38
CA GLY A 151 -9.54 2.84 12.83
C GLY A 151 -8.73 1.59 13.18
N ALA A 152 -7.40 1.65 13.04
CA ALA A 152 -6.51 0.57 13.44
C ALA A 152 -6.52 0.28 14.95
N ILE A 153 -6.56 1.34 15.78
CA ILE A 153 -6.75 1.19 17.23
C ILE A 153 -8.12 0.55 17.54
N ARG A 154 -9.18 0.98 16.85
CA ARG A 154 -10.54 0.45 17.01
C ARG A 154 -10.58 -1.05 16.75
N THR A 155 -10.04 -1.52 15.63
CA THR A 155 -9.98 -2.97 15.32
C THR A 155 -9.25 -3.74 16.42
N ALA A 156 -8.09 -3.27 16.89
CA ALA A 156 -7.35 -3.97 17.94
C ALA A 156 -8.12 -4.02 19.28
N LEU A 157 -8.84 -2.95 19.64
CA LEU A 157 -9.65 -2.90 20.86
C LEU A 157 -10.94 -3.72 20.74
N LEU A 158 -11.56 -3.77 19.55
CA LEU A 158 -12.68 -4.65 19.27
C LEU A 158 -12.27 -6.12 19.44
N PHE A 159 -11.13 -6.52 18.87
CA PHE A 159 -10.54 -7.83 19.10
C PHE A 159 -10.36 -8.12 20.60
N ALA A 160 -9.79 -7.18 21.36
CA ALA A 160 -9.56 -7.36 22.79
C ALA A 160 -10.87 -7.48 23.59
N ALA A 161 -11.91 -6.69 23.25
CA ALA A 161 -13.22 -6.76 23.89
C ALA A 161 -13.97 -8.08 23.57
N LEU A 162 -13.70 -8.65 22.40
CA LEU A 162 -14.22 -9.96 21.99
C LEU A 162 -13.53 -11.11 22.72
N ASP A 163 -12.24 -10.99 23.05
CA ASP A 163 -11.41 -12.04 23.65
C ASP A 163 -11.71 -12.31 25.14
N ASN A 164 -13.00 -12.33 25.49
CA ASN A 164 -13.53 -12.74 26.77
C ASN A 164 -14.46 -13.95 26.57
N GLU A 165 -14.16 -15.07 27.21
CA GLU A 165 -14.90 -16.34 27.06
C GLU A 165 -16.42 -16.21 27.33
N GLN A 166 -16.81 -15.24 28.17
CA GLN A 166 -18.23 -14.98 28.46
C GLN A 166 -19.02 -14.50 27.24
N ASN A 167 -18.34 -13.93 26.23
CA ASN A 167 -18.97 -13.37 25.05
C ASN A 167 -19.17 -14.38 23.91
N GLU A 168 -18.46 -15.52 23.92
CA GLU A 168 -18.40 -16.44 22.77
C GLU A 168 -19.78 -16.92 22.33
N LYS A 169 -20.61 -17.38 23.29
CA LYS A 169 -21.98 -17.81 23.01
C LYS A 169 -22.81 -16.67 22.42
N LYS A 170 -22.73 -15.48 23.00
CA LYS A 170 -23.51 -14.32 22.55
C LYS A 170 -23.12 -13.90 21.13
N ILE A 171 -21.82 -13.94 20.82
CA ILE A 171 -21.30 -13.65 19.48
C ILE A 171 -21.79 -14.69 18.48
N ASN A 172 -21.72 -15.97 18.83
CA ASN A 172 -22.26 -17.04 18.00
C ASN A 172 -23.75 -16.84 17.71
N ASP A 173 -24.54 -16.53 18.75
CA ASP A 173 -25.97 -16.27 18.62
C ASP A 173 -26.24 -15.07 17.68
N ILE A 174 -25.49 -13.97 17.82
CA ILE A 174 -25.61 -12.78 16.95
C ILE A 174 -25.33 -13.13 15.48
N ILE A 175 -24.24 -13.86 15.22
CA ILE A 175 -23.85 -14.20 13.85
C ILE A 175 -24.84 -15.20 13.24
N THR A 176 -25.19 -16.26 13.98
CA THR A 176 -26.12 -17.31 13.51
C THR A 176 -27.50 -16.74 13.25
N GLN A 177 -28.05 -15.95 14.18
CA GLN A 177 -29.35 -15.30 13.98
C GLN A 177 -29.33 -14.35 12.77
N SER A 178 -28.22 -13.65 12.55
CA SER A 178 -28.07 -12.79 11.37
C SER A 178 -28.07 -13.61 10.08
N LEU A 179 -27.36 -14.75 10.05
CA LEU A 179 -27.34 -15.65 8.89
C LEU A 179 -28.72 -16.24 8.62
N ASP A 180 -29.42 -16.72 9.64
CA ASP A 180 -30.77 -17.30 9.52
C ASP A 180 -31.76 -16.28 8.93
N ASN A 181 -31.71 -15.04 9.41
CA ASN A 181 -32.53 -13.95 8.87
C ASN A 181 -32.20 -13.68 7.39
N CYS A 182 -30.91 -13.68 7.03
CA CYS A 182 -30.48 -13.49 5.65
C CYS A 182 -30.93 -14.64 4.74
N GLU A 183 -30.92 -15.87 5.24
CA GLU A 183 -31.38 -17.04 4.50
C GLU A 183 -32.90 -17.05 4.32
N ALA A 184 -33.65 -16.70 5.37
CA ALA A 184 -35.10 -16.53 5.31
C ALA A 184 -35.50 -15.48 4.25
N GLU A 185 -34.86 -14.30 4.27
CA GLU A 185 -35.15 -13.24 3.32
C GLU A 185 -34.71 -13.59 1.90
N LYS A 186 -33.56 -14.26 1.73
CA LYS A 186 -33.13 -14.81 0.44
C LYS A 186 -34.19 -15.74 -0.14
N ASN A 187 -34.69 -16.68 0.67
CA ASN A 187 -35.71 -17.62 0.25
C ASN A 187 -37.02 -16.93 -0.12
N GLU A 188 -37.42 -15.88 0.61
CA GLU A 188 -38.61 -15.09 0.30
C GLU A 188 -38.46 -14.30 -1.03
N ILE A 189 -37.33 -13.63 -1.23
CA ILE A 189 -37.03 -12.89 -2.47
C ILE A 189 -37.05 -13.84 -3.68
N LEU A 190 -36.40 -15.00 -3.56
CA LEU A 190 -36.36 -16.00 -4.63
C LEU A 190 -37.75 -16.58 -4.93
N LYS A 191 -38.59 -16.83 -3.91
CA LYS A 191 -39.99 -17.26 -4.08
C LYS A 191 -40.82 -16.21 -4.85
N LYS A 192 -40.56 -14.93 -4.63
CA LYS A 192 -41.22 -13.81 -5.35
C LYS A 192 -40.62 -13.56 -6.75
N GLY A 193 -39.70 -14.39 -7.23
CA GLY A 193 -39.02 -14.21 -8.53
C GLY A 193 -38.01 -13.07 -8.55
N GLY A 194 -37.64 -12.52 -7.39
CA GLY A 194 -36.67 -11.45 -7.26
C GLY A 194 -35.23 -11.95 -7.34
N LYS A 195 -34.30 -11.02 -7.60
CA LYS A 195 -32.86 -11.31 -7.59
C LYS A 195 -32.27 -10.99 -6.21
N TYR A 196 -31.79 -12.01 -5.52
CA TYR A 196 -31.10 -11.84 -4.25
C TYR A 196 -29.76 -11.13 -4.42
N ARG A 197 -29.47 -10.20 -3.51
CA ARG A 197 -28.24 -9.39 -3.47
C ARG A 197 -27.64 -9.47 -2.06
N SER A 198 -26.63 -10.31 -1.90
CA SER A 198 -25.98 -10.58 -0.61
C SER A 198 -25.25 -9.36 -0.03
N ASP A 199 -24.87 -8.39 -0.87
CA ASP A 199 -24.16 -7.17 -0.48
C ASP A 199 -24.94 -6.29 0.50
N LYS A 200 -26.28 -6.29 0.43
CA LYS A 200 -27.13 -5.55 1.38
C LYS A 200 -27.08 -6.10 2.81
N PHE A 201 -26.75 -7.38 2.96
CA PHE A 201 -26.79 -8.12 4.21
C PHE A 201 -25.42 -8.33 4.84
N ALA A 202 -24.34 -8.23 4.07
CA ALA A 202 -22.98 -8.34 4.61
C ALA A 202 -22.68 -7.28 5.69
N LYS A 203 -23.39 -6.14 5.64
CA LYS A 203 -23.24 -5.05 6.61
C LYS A 203 -23.89 -5.36 7.98
N THR A 204 -24.96 -6.17 8.02
CA THR A 204 -25.84 -6.22 9.19
C THR A 204 -25.25 -6.94 10.40
N PHE A 205 -24.51 -8.04 10.22
CA PHE A 205 -23.94 -8.77 11.37
C PHE A 205 -22.68 -8.09 11.92
N ALA A 206 -21.84 -7.51 11.06
CA ALA A 206 -20.67 -6.76 11.46
C ALA A 206 -21.08 -5.52 12.28
N ASP A 207 -22.05 -4.76 11.77
CA ASP A 207 -22.66 -3.64 12.50
C ASP A 207 -23.26 -4.11 13.83
N SER A 208 -23.97 -5.25 13.86
CA SER A 208 -24.56 -5.77 15.10
C SER A 208 -23.53 -6.12 16.18
N LEU A 209 -22.38 -6.67 15.79
CA LEU A 209 -21.29 -6.99 16.69
C LEU A 209 -20.64 -5.70 17.24
N GLU A 210 -20.39 -4.74 16.36
CA GLU A 210 -19.82 -3.44 16.71
C GLU A 210 -20.74 -2.65 17.65
N HIS A 211 -22.04 -2.61 17.34
CA HIS A 211 -23.07 -2.02 18.19
C HIS A 211 -23.11 -2.69 19.57
N TYR A 212 -23.08 -4.02 19.62
CA TYR A 212 -23.08 -4.75 20.88
C TYR A 212 -21.86 -4.41 21.76
N LEU A 213 -20.69 -4.21 21.17
CA LEU A 213 -19.45 -3.99 21.93
C LEU A 213 -19.21 -2.53 22.29
N CYS A 214 -19.55 -1.59 21.41
CA CYS A 214 -19.10 -0.20 21.53
C CYS A 214 -20.22 0.81 21.76
N TYR A 215 -21.47 0.45 21.47
CA TYR A 215 -22.57 1.42 21.52
C TYR A 215 -23.36 1.25 22.81
N CYS A 216 -23.60 2.38 23.48
CA CYS A 216 -24.56 2.43 24.58
C CYS A 216 -25.98 2.49 24.01
N SER A 217 -26.93 1.91 24.72
CA SER A 217 -28.34 2.00 24.35
C SER A 217 -28.92 3.36 24.73
N TYR A 218 -29.97 3.77 24.04
CA TYR A 218 -30.84 4.85 24.49
C TYR A 218 -32.31 4.51 24.28
N ILE A 219 -33.18 5.07 25.11
CA ILE A 219 -34.63 4.99 24.98
C ILE A 219 -35.10 6.33 24.44
N ASN A 220 -35.73 6.32 23.25
CA ASN A 220 -36.25 7.51 22.62
C ASN A 220 -37.58 7.98 23.26
N GLU A 221 -38.11 9.12 22.79
CA GLU A 221 -39.41 9.64 23.28
C GLU A 221 -40.58 8.65 23.13
N LYS A 222 -40.50 7.74 22.14
CA LYS A 222 -41.48 6.68 21.88
C LYS A 222 -41.29 5.43 22.75
N GLN A 223 -40.41 5.48 23.75
CA GLN A 223 -40.07 4.36 24.65
C GLN A 223 -39.46 3.15 23.91
N GLN A 224 -38.82 3.38 22.77
CA GLN A 224 -38.10 2.33 22.03
C GLN A 224 -36.62 2.38 22.38
N GLN A 225 -36.06 1.22 22.71
CA GLN A 225 -34.62 1.06 22.91
C GLN A 225 -33.90 0.96 21.56
N ILE A 226 -32.90 1.80 21.36
CA ILE A 226 -32.10 1.90 20.14
C ILE A 226 -30.62 1.75 20.52
N ASN A 227 -29.88 0.96 19.73
CA ASN A 227 -28.51 0.54 20.03
C ASN A 227 -27.53 0.85 18.87
N GLN A 228 -27.92 1.72 17.93
CA GLN A 228 -27.24 1.91 16.65
C GLN A 228 -27.01 3.39 16.31
N ASP A 229 -26.84 4.25 17.32
CA ASP A 229 -26.64 5.70 17.15
C ASP A 229 -25.21 6.07 17.54
N GLU A 230 -24.49 6.68 16.61
CA GLU A 230 -23.09 7.07 16.70
C GLU A 230 -22.82 8.07 17.83
N LYS A 231 -23.84 8.81 18.30
CA LYS A 231 -23.73 9.69 19.47
C LYS A 231 -23.32 8.93 20.74
N PHE A 232 -23.67 7.64 20.80
CA PHE A 232 -23.51 6.74 21.94
C PHE A 232 -22.38 5.71 21.77
N ASP A 233 -21.54 5.84 20.74
CA ASP A 233 -20.31 5.06 20.60
C ASP A 233 -19.26 5.54 21.62
N VAL A 234 -18.75 4.62 22.44
CA VAL A 234 -17.70 4.91 23.43
C VAL A 234 -16.38 5.36 22.79
N PHE A 235 -16.10 5.06 21.53
CA PHE A 235 -14.93 5.59 20.84
C PHE A 235 -14.97 7.09 20.60
N LYS A 236 -16.09 7.78 20.88
CA LYS A 236 -16.10 9.24 20.93
C LYS A 236 -15.15 9.81 21.97
N PHE A 237 -14.85 9.05 23.04
CA PHE A 237 -13.95 9.49 24.10
C PHE A 237 -12.49 9.41 23.69
N LEU A 238 -12.15 8.58 22.70
CA LEU A 238 -10.80 8.47 22.14
C LEU A 238 -10.60 9.51 21.03
N LEU A 239 -9.70 10.46 21.26
CA LEU A 239 -9.32 11.48 20.30
C LEU A 239 -7.96 11.14 19.71
N VAL A 240 -7.85 11.23 18.39
CA VAL A 240 -6.61 10.99 17.65
C VAL A 240 -6.46 12.10 16.62
N SER A 241 -5.39 12.88 16.73
CA SER A 241 -5.11 13.95 15.78
C SER A 241 -4.57 13.39 14.46
N ASP A 242 -4.61 14.19 13.42
CA ASP A 242 -3.83 13.93 12.21
C ASP A 242 -2.33 13.88 12.55
N ALA A 243 -1.61 12.95 11.92
CA ALA A 243 -0.16 12.83 12.08
C ALA A 243 0.54 13.63 10.98
N MET A 244 1.16 14.74 11.36
CA MET A 244 1.83 15.63 10.43
C MET A 244 3.25 15.17 10.13
N VAL A 245 3.74 15.53 8.94
CA VAL A 245 5.09 15.24 8.49
C VAL A 245 5.78 16.53 8.10
N SER A 246 6.86 16.89 8.79
CA SER A 246 7.64 18.10 8.49
C SER A 246 8.43 17.98 7.18
N ARG A 247 9.07 16.82 6.96
CA ARG A 247 9.86 16.51 5.75
C ARG A 247 9.45 15.14 5.23
N PRO A 248 8.51 15.07 4.26
CA PRO A 248 8.05 13.79 3.73
C PRO A 248 9.08 13.19 2.78
N SER A 249 9.58 12.00 3.12
CA SER A 249 10.34 11.13 2.24
C SER A 249 9.37 10.33 1.37
N LEU A 250 9.23 10.76 0.12
CA LEU A 250 8.24 10.23 -0.81
C LEU A 250 8.85 9.34 -1.89
N GLY A 251 8.03 8.43 -2.42
CA GLY A 251 8.43 7.51 -3.46
C GLY A 251 7.24 7.00 -4.28
N LEU A 252 7.56 6.17 -5.27
CA LEU A 252 6.59 5.42 -6.07
C LEU A 252 6.83 3.92 -5.89
N ALA A 253 5.75 3.18 -5.71
CA ALA A 253 5.79 1.72 -5.64
C ALA A 253 4.85 1.07 -6.65
N ASN A 254 5.33 -0.02 -7.26
CA ASN A 254 4.50 -0.90 -8.07
C ASN A 254 3.87 -1.96 -7.17
N VAL A 255 2.55 -1.93 -7.01
CA VAL A 255 1.85 -2.93 -6.19
C VAL A 255 1.41 -4.09 -7.05
N ASP A 256 1.63 -5.31 -6.59
CA ASP A 256 1.09 -6.53 -7.18
C ASP A 256 0.45 -7.42 -6.10
N LEU A 257 -0.44 -8.32 -6.51
CA LEU A 257 -1.02 -9.33 -5.64
C LEU A 257 -0.19 -10.61 -5.70
N TYR A 258 0.30 -11.08 -4.56
CA TYR A 258 0.97 -12.36 -4.41
C TYR A 258 -0.02 -13.31 -3.75
N LEU A 259 -0.33 -14.45 -4.37
CA LEU A 259 -1.39 -15.33 -3.89
C LEU A 259 -1.13 -16.83 -4.08
N LEU A 260 -1.71 -17.64 -3.20
CA LEU A 260 -1.78 -19.09 -3.33
C LEU A 260 -2.97 -19.50 -4.21
N GLY A 261 -2.68 -19.80 -5.47
CA GLY A 261 -3.67 -20.10 -6.50
C GLY A 261 -3.80 -21.58 -6.81
N ARG A 262 -5.04 -22.05 -6.94
CA ARG A 262 -5.35 -23.38 -7.49
C ARG A 262 -5.27 -23.34 -9.02
N ILE A 263 -4.37 -24.14 -9.59
CA ILE A 263 -4.18 -24.28 -11.04
C ILE A 263 -4.37 -25.74 -11.47
N ARG A 264 -4.75 -25.95 -12.73
CA ARG A 264 -4.89 -27.30 -13.30
C ARG A 264 -3.48 -27.86 -13.53
N ASN A 265 -3.23 -29.08 -13.06
CA ASN A 265 -1.97 -29.76 -13.31
C ASN A 265 -1.95 -30.20 -14.79
N GLN A 266 -0.88 -29.85 -15.52
CA GLN A 266 -0.75 -30.20 -16.94
C GLN A 266 -0.35 -31.68 -17.16
N GLN A 267 0.22 -32.32 -16.14
CA GLN A 267 0.75 -33.69 -16.22
C GLN A 267 -0.12 -34.74 -15.51
N ARG A 268 -1.03 -34.33 -14.61
CA ARG A 268 -1.95 -35.22 -13.89
C ARG A 268 -3.38 -34.72 -14.01
N SER A 269 -4.34 -35.65 -14.03
CA SER A 269 -5.76 -35.32 -13.85
C SER A 269 -5.98 -34.78 -12.43
N GLY A 270 -5.83 -33.46 -12.23
CA GLY A 270 -5.98 -32.86 -10.92
C GLY A 270 -5.63 -31.38 -10.89
N PHE A 271 -5.74 -30.80 -9.71
CA PHE A 271 -5.35 -29.41 -9.43
C PHE A 271 -4.20 -29.41 -8.45
N GLU A 272 -3.33 -28.41 -8.55
CA GLU A 272 -2.29 -28.12 -7.57
C GLU A 272 -2.40 -26.68 -7.08
N ILE A 273 -1.93 -26.42 -5.87
CA ILE A 273 -1.80 -25.06 -5.32
C ILE A 273 -0.39 -24.57 -5.64
N LYS A 274 -0.28 -23.38 -6.25
CA LYS A 274 0.98 -22.71 -6.54
C LYS A 274 1.00 -21.28 -6.03
N ALA A 275 2.18 -20.81 -5.69
CA ALA A 275 2.46 -19.39 -5.53
C ALA A 275 2.36 -18.69 -6.88
N LEU A 276 1.57 -17.63 -6.96
CA LEU A 276 1.35 -16.84 -8.17
C LEU A 276 1.57 -15.35 -7.87
N LYS A 277 1.96 -14.61 -8.91
CA LYS A 277 1.99 -13.15 -8.93
C LYS A 277 0.94 -12.65 -9.93
N GLN A 278 0.00 -11.85 -9.46
CA GLN A 278 -1.03 -11.22 -10.27
C GLN A 278 -0.78 -9.71 -10.33
N LYS A 279 -0.41 -9.24 -11.53
CA LYS A 279 -0.14 -7.81 -11.77
C LYS A 279 -1.38 -6.96 -11.45
N GLN A 280 -1.19 -5.86 -10.71
CA GLN A 280 -2.25 -4.86 -10.51
C GLN A 280 -2.08 -3.65 -11.44
N PRO A 281 -3.16 -2.95 -11.83
CA PRO A 281 -3.07 -1.83 -12.75
C PRO A 281 -2.34 -0.59 -12.19
N PRO A 282 -2.59 -0.12 -10.94
CA PRO A 282 -1.99 1.14 -10.50
C PRO A 282 -0.66 0.94 -9.76
N SER A 283 0.25 1.90 -9.96
CA SER A 283 1.28 2.23 -8.97
C SER A 283 0.68 3.10 -7.87
N ILE A 284 1.43 3.34 -6.79
CA ILE A 284 0.98 4.16 -5.67
C ILE A 284 2.09 5.13 -5.26
N GLU A 285 1.72 6.36 -4.89
CA GLU A 285 2.58 7.26 -4.13
C GLU A 285 2.73 6.71 -2.70
N ILE A 286 3.93 6.75 -2.14
CA ILE A 286 4.22 6.20 -0.81
C ILE A 286 5.04 7.16 0.04
N TYR A 287 4.88 7.06 1.36
CA TYR A 287 5.98 7.40 2.27
C TYR A 287 7.00 6.27 2.24
N ASN A 288 8.27 6.62 2.09
CA ASN A 288 9.35 5.66 2.15
C ASN A 288 9.51 5.10 3.58
N LYS A 289 10.23 3.98 3.66
CA LYS A 289 10.67 3.40 4.93
C LYS A 289 11.51 4.41 5.73
N GLY A 290 11.36 4.39 7.05
CA GLY A 290 12.09 5.26 7.98
C GLY A 290 11.43 6.62 8.23
N GLN A 291 10.34 6.95 7.54
CA GLN A 291 9.58 8.17 7.78
C GLN A 291 9.09 8.23 9.23
N LEU A 292 9.36 9.36 9.89
CA LEU A 292 8.84 9.67 11.21
C LEU A 292 7.56 10.50 11.10
N PHE A 293 6.61 10.21 11.97
CA PHE A 293 5.37 10.97 12.15
C PHE A 293 5.14 11.21 13.64
N GLU A 294 4.49 12.32 13.94
CA GLU A 294 4.03 12.66 15.28
C GLU A 294 2.52 12.90 15.23
N THR A 295 1.79 12.31 16.17
CA THR A 295 0.35 12.51 16.37
C THR A 295 0.04 12.60 17.86
N GLU A 296 -1.11 13.15 18.20
CA GLU A 296 -1.60 13.26 19.56
C GLU A 296 -2.78 12.32 19.78
N ILE A 297 -2.75 11.64 20.93
CA ILE A 297 -3.84 10.81 21.42
C ILE A 297 -4.28 11.32 22.76
N ASP A 298 -5.59 11.47 22.92
CA ASP A 298 -6.20 11.89 24.17
C ASP A 298 -7.46 11.08 24.46
N LEU A 299 -7.82 11.06 25.74
CA LEU A 299 -9.08 10.53 26.22
C LEU A 299 -9.84 11.66 26.90
N ASN A 300 -11.04 11.96 26.39
CA ASN A 300 -11.89 13.03 26.93
C ASN A 300 -12.57 12.59 28.24
N LEU A 301 -11.75 12.41 29.28
CA LEU A 301 -12.19 11.96 30.60
C LEU A 301 -12.95 13.06 31.37
N GLU A 302 -12.71 14.33 31.06
CA GLU A 302 -13.47 15.45 31.62
C GLU A 302 -14.93 15.39 31.19
N TYR A 303 -15.18 15.20 29.89
CA TYR A 303 -16.53 14.99 29.38
C TYR A 303 -17.17 13.72 29.97
N LEU A 304 -16.40 12.62 30.10
CA LEU A 304 -16.89 11.41 30.72
C LEU A 304 -17.27 11.59 32.20
N LEU A 305 -16.47 12.34 32.96
CA LEU A 305 -16.77 12.67 34.35
C LEU A 305 -18.04 13.54 34.45
N ASN A 306 -18.21 14.51 33.54
CA ASN A 306 -19.43 15.30 33.47
C ASN A 306 -20.66 14.42 33.20
N LEU A 307 -20.56 13.45 32.28
CA LEU A 307 -21.64 12.48 32.05
C LEU A 307 -21.96 11.70 33.32
N LYS A 308 -20.94 11.17 34.01
CA LYS A 308 -21.09 10.44 35.27
C LYS A 308 -21.85 11.25 36.33
N GLU A 309 -21.52 12.53 36.49
CA GLU A 309 -22.18 13.42 37.47
C GLU A 309 -23.69 13.61 37.20
N HIS A 310 -24.14 13.42 35.95
CA HIS A 310 -25.55 13.54 35.54
C HIS A 310 -26.26 12.19 35.42
N MET A 311 -25.57 11.07 35.67
CA MET A 311 -26.17 9.73 35.58
C MET A 311 -26.98 9.40 36.83
N ILE A 312 -28.22 8.95 36.62
CA ILE A 312 -29.11 8.43 37.67
C ILE A 312 -29.47 7.00 37.28
N ASN A 313 -29.20 6.03 38.16
CA ASN A 313 -29.44 4.61 37.90
C ASN A 313 -28.81 4.09 36.60
N GLY A 314 -27.61 4.55 36.25
CA GLY A 314 -26.85 4.06 35.09
C GLY A 314 -27.24 4.65 33.73
N SER A 315 -28.06 5.71 33.69
CA SER A 315 -28.40 6.44 32.47
C SER A 315 -28.56 7.95 32.73
N ILE A 316 -28.56 8.75 31.66
CA ILE A 316 -28.84 10.19 31.72
C ILE A 316 -30.28 10.41 31.23
N ARG A 317 -31.09 11.12 32.01
CA ARG A 317 -32.47 11.46 31.62
C ARG A 317 -32.53 12.83 30.95
N SER A 318 -33.16 12.88 29.77
CA SER A 318 -33.48 14.12 29.06
C SER A 318 -34.95 14.10 28.64
N GLY A 319 -35.81 14.74 29.43
CA GLY A 319 -37.26 14.65 29.24
C GLY A 319 -37.77 13.21 29.39
N LYS A 320 -38.37 12.65 28.32
CA LYS A 320 -38.84 11.25 28.26
C LYS A 320 -37.76 10.26 27.81
N GLU A 321 -36.60 10.75 27.41
CA GLU A 321 -35.50 9.92 26.91
C GLU A 321 -34.59 9.45 28.04
N GLN A 322 -33.97 8.28 27.84
CA GLN A 322 -32.87 7.79 28.66
C GLN A 322 -31.68 7.50 27.76
N GLN A 323 -30.53 8.09 28.06
CA GLN A 323 -29.34 8.06 27.22
C GLN A 323 -28.19 7.37 27.96
N TRP A 324 -27.17 6.90 27.22
CA TRP A 324 -25.95 6.30 27.79
C TRP A 324 -26.16 5.01 28.62
N ILE A 325 -27.20 4.24 28.31
CA ILE A 325 -27.48 3.00 29.03
C ILE A 325 -26.38 1.98 28.74
N GLY A 326 -25.74 1.46 29.79
CA GLY A 326 -24.65 0.49 29.68
C GLY A 326 -23.24 1.10 29.55
N LEU A 327 -23.09 2.42 29.67
CA LEU A 327 -21.81 3.12 29.49
C LEU A 327 -20.67 2.55 30.34
N LYS A 328 -20.93 2.26 31.62
CA LYS A 328 -19.91 1.69 32.54
C LYS A 328 -19.34 0.36 32.01
N GLU A 329 -20.20 -0.55 31.61
CA GLU A 329 -19.80 -1.88 31.09
C GLU A 329 -18.99 -1.72 29.79
N LYS A 330 -19.43 -0.83 28.89
CA LYS A 330 -18.77 -0.60 27.60
C LYS A 330 -17.37 0.00 27.77
N LEU A 331 -17.20 0.97 28.67
CA LEU A 331 -15.89 1.54 28.99
C LEU A 331 -14.96 0.53 29.63
N GLN A 332 -15.47 -0.28 30.55
CA GLN A 332 -14.69 -1.33 31.19
C GLN A 332 -14.22 -2.37 30.16
N ASN A 333 -15.09 -2.79 29.25
CA ASN A 333 -14.77 -3.80 28.24
C ASN A 333 -13.81 -3.30 27.17
N VAL A 334 -14.03 -2.09 26.64
CA VAL A 334 -13.26 -1.54 25.52
C VAL A 334 -11.96 -0.89 25.97
N PHE A 335 -12.00 -0.13 27.07
CA PHE A 335 -10.89 0.71 27.53
C PHE A 335 -10.26 0.25 28.84
N ASN A 336 -10.81 -0.79 29.50
CA ASN A 336 -10.42 -1.17 30.86
C ASN A 336 -10.48 0.03 31.83
N LEU A 337 -11.49 0.88 31.65
CA LEU A 337 -11.71 2.07 32.45
C LEU A 337 -12.95 1.88 33.32
N ASP A 338 -12.74 1.83 34.63
CA ASP A 338 -13.83 1.78 35.61
C ASP A 338 -14.36 3.20 35.87
N LEU A 339 -15.62 3.42 35.47
CA LEU A 339 -16.29 4.70 35.63
C LEU A 339 -16.49 5.06 37.11
N ASP A 340 -16.63 4.08 38.01
CA ASP A 340 -16.96 4.34 39.41
C ASP A 340 -15.80 4.99 40.17
N ILE A 341 -14.56 4.60 39.85
CA ILE A 341 -13.35 5.16 40.47
C ILE A 341 -12.94 6.51 39.90
N LEU A 342 -13.44 6.88 38.71
CA LEU A 342 -13.05 8.13 38.03
C LEU A 342 -13.52 9.36 38.82
N ASN A 343 -12.61 10.30 39.07
CA ASN A 343 -12.87 11.55 39.77
C ASN A 343 -11.87 12.65 39.35
N LYS A 344 -12.09 13.88 39.79
CA LYS A 344 -11.27 15.04 39.39
C LYS A 344 -9.78 14.91 39.76
N SER A 345 -9.45 14.19 40.84
CA SER A 345 -8.06 14.06 41.30
C SER A 345 -7.27 12.97 40.60
N ASN A 346 -7.91 12.03 39.89
CA ASN A 346 -7.23 10.91 39.23
C ASN A 346 -7.34 10.90 37.70
N LEU A 347 -7.84 11.96 37.07
CA LEU A 347 -8.05 12.03 35.62
C LEU A 347 -6.78 11.70 34.82
N GLU A 348 -5.66 12.35 35.12
CA GLU A 348 -4.41 12.14 34.38
C GLU A 348 -3.81 10.75 34.61
N GLU A 349 -3.92 10.22 35.84
CA GLU A 349 -3.48 8.85 36.15
C GLU A 349 -4.29 7.82 35.36
N GLN A 350 -5.62 7.96 35.35
CA GLN A 350 -6.52 7.07 34.61
C GLN A 350 -6.29 7.19 33.11
N LYS A 351 -6.10 8.41 32.59
CA LYS A 351 -5.75 8.65 31.18
C LYS A 351 -4.49 7.89 30.78
N GLN A 352 -3.42 7.98 31.58
CA GLN A 352 -2.17 7.26 31.30
C GLN A 352 -2.35 5.74 31.33
N LYS A 353 -3.08 5.22 32.34
CA LYS A 353 -3.38 3.78 32.43
C LYS A 353 -4.18 3.29 31.24
N THR A 354 -5.24 4.01 30.85
CA THR A 354 -6.07 3.64 29.70
C THR A 354 -5.28 3.71 28.40
N VAL A 355 -4.48 4.76 28.16
CA VAL A 355 -3.64 4.85 26.95
C VAL A 355 -2.61 3.72 26.91
N ALA A 356 -1.98 3.38 28.04
CA ALA A 356 -1.06 2.25 28.12
C ALA A 356 -1.75 0.92 27.78
N TYR A 357 -2.95 0.68 28.34
CA TYR A 357 -3.78 -0.48 28.02
C TYR A 357 -4.11 -0.54 26.52
N ILE A 358 -4.54 0.58 25.92
CA ILE A 358 -4.86 0.63 24.49
C ILE A 358 -3.67 0.15 23.65
N PHE A 359 -2.47 0.68 23.92
CA PHE A 359 -1.28 0.34 23.15
C PHE A 359 -0.73 -1.05 23.42
N GLU A 360 -0.97 -1.61 24.60
CA GLU A 360 -0.74 -3.03 24.87
C GLU A 360 -1.62 -3.90 23.96
N LYS A 361 -2.93 -3.60 23.87
CA LYS A 361 -3.86 -4.37 23.02
C LYS A 361 -3.60 -4.19 21.53
N VAL A 362 -3.21 -2.99 21.10
CA VAL A 362 -2.73 -2.73 19.73
C VAL A 362 -1.52 -3.60 19.42
N ALA A 363 -0.48 -3.60 20.27
CA ALA A 363 0.69 -4.44 20.07
C ALA A 363 0.33 -5.94 20.00
N HIS A 364 -0.55 -6.39 20.89
CA HIS A 364 -1.00 -7.78 20.92
C HIS A 364 -1.72 -8.18 19.63
N PHE A 365 -2.74 -7.43 19.20
CA PHE A 365 -3.49 -7.72 17.98
C PHE A 365 -2.59 -7.78 16.73
N TYR A 366 -1.73 -6.78 16.55
CA TYR A 366 -0.85 -6.73 15.38
C TYR A 366 0.28 -7.77 15.43
N SER A 367 0.63 -8.28 16.62
CA SER A 367 1.50 -9.46 16.73
C SER A 367 0.83 -10.71 16.14
N LEU A 368 -0.46 -10.92 16.40
CA LEU A 368 -1.24 -12.02 15.84
C LEU A 368 -1.40 -11.88 14.33
N GLN A 369 -1.66 -10.67 13.83
CA GLN A 369 -1.72 -10.43 12.38
C GLN A 369 -0.39 -10.77 11.70
N ARG A 370 0.74 -10.34 12.29
CA ARG A 370 2.05 -10.65 11.75
C ARG A 370 2.34 -12.15 11.75
N ASP A 371 1.96 -12.86 12.80
CA ASP A 371 2.15 -14.32 12.85
C ASP A 371 1.30 -15.04 11.81
N HIS A 372 0.08 -14.54 11.56
CA HIS A 372 -0.76 -14.98 10.45
C HIS A 372 -0.09 -14.72 9.08
N ASP A 373 0.56 -13.56 8.89
CA ASP A 373 1.32 -13.26 7.68
C ASP A 373 2.58 -14.12 7.53
N LYS A 374 3.28 -14.43 8.63
CA LYS A 374 4.40 -15.38 8.65
C LYS A 374 3.94 -16.78 8.22
N LYS A 375 2.78 -17.24 8.70
CA LYS A 375 2.18 -18.52 8.28
C LYS A 375 1.91 -18.51 6.77
N TRP A 376 1.28 -17.45 6.26
CA TRP A 376 1.04 -17.28 4.83
C TRP A 376 2.34 -17.30 4.02
N LEU A 377 3.40 -16.61 4.48
CA LEU A 377 4.68 -16.56 3.79
C LEU A 377 5.32 -17.95 3.71
N ARG A 378 5.32 -18.72 4.80
CA ARG A 378 5.84 -20.11 4.81
C ARG A 378 5.11 -20.99 3.81
N GLU A 379 3.78 -20.87 3.74
CA GLU A 379 2.97 -21.60 2.76
C GLU A 379 3.28 -21.16 1.34
N TYR A 380 3.32 -19.85 1.08
CA TYR A 380 3.65 -19.26 -0.23
C TYR A 380 4.99 -19.75 -0.74
N ASP A 381 6.00 -19.68 0.10
CA ASP A 381 7.36 -20.14 -0.15
C ASP A 381 7.43 -21.64 -0.47
N SER A 382 6.76 -22.48 0.33
CA SER A 382 6.70 -23.94 0.10
C SER A 382 6.04 -24.33 -1.24
N LYS A 383 5.25 -23.44 -1.83
CA LYS A 383 4.51 -23.65 -3.09
C LYS A 383 5.10 -22.85 -4.25
N GLN A 384 6.24 -22.19 -4.05
CA GLN A 384 6.98 -21.53 -5.12
C GLN A 384 7.66 -22.58 -6.00
N LYS A 385 7.33 -22.55 -7.28
CA LYS A 385 8.04 -23.30 -8.34
C LYS A 385 8.33 -22.42 -9.56
N ASP A 386 7.96 -21.15 -9.49
CA ASP A 386 7.92 -20.23 -10.62
C ASP A 386 9.14 -19.31 -10.56
N ARG A 387 9.92 -19.24 -11.64
CA ARG A 387 11.12 -18.38 -11.70
C ARG A 387 10.77 -16.89 -11.71
N ASP A 388 9.53 -16.53 -12.01
CA ASP A 388 9.08 -15.13 -12.12
C ASP A 388 8.84 -14.45 -10.76
N VAL A 389 8.91 -15.19 -9.66
CA VAL A 389 8.71 -14.66 -8.29
C VAL A 389 10.04 -14.68 -7.53
N ASN A 390 10.57 -13.49 -7.25
CA ASN A 390 11.74 -13.31 -6.38
C ASN A 390 11.33 -13.49 -4.90
N ILE A 391 11.25 -14.75 -4.46
CA ILE A 391 10.86 -15.10 -3.08
C ILE A 391 11.85 -14.56 -2.04
N GLN A 392 13.15 -14.44 -2.39
CA GLN A 392 14.16 -13.91 -1.49
C GLN A 392 13.88 -12.44 -1.17
N ALA A 393 13.54 -11.62 -2.17
CA ALA A 393 13.14 -10.23 -1.95
C ALA A 393 11.89 -10.13 -1.07
N ILE A 394 10.91 -11.02 -1.24
CA ILE A 394 9.72 -11.06 -0.37
C ILE A 394 10.10 -11.40 1.07
N ARG A 395 10.91 -12.44 1.30
CA ARG A 395 11.37 -12.81 2.65
C ARG A 395 12.09 -11.65 3.33
N GLN A 396 13.02 -11.02 2.63
CA GLN A 396 13.74 -9.84 3.11
C GLN A 396 12.79 -8.68 3.47
N GLY A 397 11.71 -8.49 2.72
CA GLY A 397 10.67 -7.51 3.07
C GLY A 397 9.96 -7.83 4.40
N PHE A 398 9.62 -9.10 4.63
CA PHE A 398 8.97 -9.55 5.87
C PHE A 398 9.91 -9.62 7.08
N ASP A 399 11.21 -9.85 6.87
CA ASP A 399 12.18 -9.92 7.96
C ASP A 399 12.24 -8.58 8.72
N GLN A 400 12.04 -7.46 8.03
CA GLN A 400 12.04 -6.09 8.58
C GLN A 400 10.98 -5.85 9.65
N ILE A 401 9.89 -6.63 9.65
CA ILE A 401 8.78 -6.49 10.61
C ILE A 401 8.76 -7.63 11.65
N SER A 402 9.64 -8.61 11.52
CA SER A 402 9.51 -9.91 12.18
C SER A 402 9.83 -9.91 13.68
N GLU A 403 10.66 -8.96 14.14
CA GLU A 403 11.21 -8.89 15.51
C GLU A 403 10.74 -7.68 16.34
N ILE A 404 9.95 -6.77 15.77
CA ILE A 404 9.56 -5.52 16.44
C ILE A 404 8.25 -5.70 17.21
N GLY A 405 8.28 -5.61 18.55
CA GLY A 405 7.11 -5.90 19.39
C GLY A 405 5.96 -4.89 19.34
N LYS A 406 6.27 -3.60 19.14
CA LYS A 406 5.27 -2.50 19.16
C LYS A 406 5.00 -1.98 17.76
N VAL A 407 4.07 -2.62 17.06
CA VAL A 407 3.73 -2.28 15.68
C VAL A 407 2.23 -2.10 15.48
N ILE A 408 1.88 -1.30 14.47
CA ILE A 408 0.53 -1.05 13.98
C ILE A 408 0.55 -1.13 12.45
N HIS A 409 -0.51 -1.64 11.83
CA HIS A 409 -0.58 -1.83 10.38
C HIS A 409 -1.67 -0.93 9.76
N LEU A 410 -1.26 0.06 8.99
CA LEU A 410 -2.14 1.10 8.43
C LEU A 410 -2.21 1.06 6.90
N GLY A 411 -3.35 1.51 6.37
CA GLY A 411 -3.49 1.89 4.97
C GLY A 411 -3.85 0.75 4.01
N TYR A 412 -3.49 0.95 2.75
CA TYR A 412 -4.06 0.22 1.60
C TYR A 412 -3.84 -1.30 1.60
N ALA A 413 -2.81 -1.79 2.30
CA ALA A 413 -2.42 -3.19 2.31
C ALA A 413 -2.71 -3.93 3.61
N THR A 414 -3.30 -3.28 4.62
CA THR A 414 -3.65 -3.91 5.90
C THR A 414 -4.40 -5.23 5.71
N GLY A 415 -5.30 -5.25 4.73
CA GLY A 415 -5.98 -6.46 4.29
C GLY A 415 -6.96 -6.99 5.35
N PHE A 416 -7.65 -8.08 5.00
CA PHE A 416 -8.76 -8.60 5.81
C PHE A 416 -8.40 -8.87 7.28
N PRO A 417 -7.26 -9.50 7.63
CA PRO A 417 -6.96 -9.84 9.02
C PRO A 417 -6.66 -8.64 9.91
N GLY A 418 -6.28 -7.49 9.35
CA GLY A 418 -5.97 -6.27 10.11
C GLY A 418 -7.07 -5.22 10.07
N THR A 419 -8.17 -5.46 9.36
CA THR A 419 -9.32 -4.55 9.26
C THR A 419 -10.63 -5.20 9.70
N THR A 420 -10.58 -6.41 10.26
CA THR A 420 -11.76 -7.18 10.68
C THR A 420 -11.40 -8.06 11.88
N GLU A 421 -12.42 -8.56 12.56
CA GLU A 421 -12.26 -9.51 13.69
C GLU A 421 -12.09 -10.96 13.25
N PHE A 422 -11.60 -11.16 12.02
CA PHE A 422 -11.30 -12.45 11.43
C PHE A 422 -10.41 -13.32 12.30
N LEU A 423 -9.34 -12.74 12.87
CA LEU A 423 -8.38 -13.50 13.67
C LEU A 423 -9.03 -14.05 14.96
N TYR A 424 -9.97 -13.31 15.54
CA TYR A 424 -10.73 -13.77 16.71
C TYR A 424 -11.58 -14.99 16.35
N LEU A 425 -12.37 -14.90 15.26
CA LEU A 425 -13.20 -16.00 14.78
C LEU A 425 -12.37 -17.23 14.35
N LEU A 426 -11.22 -16.99 13.70
CA LEU A 426 -10.34 -18.04 13.21
C LEU A 426 -9.69 -18.84 14.36
N ASN A 427 -9.33 -18.18 15.46
CA ASN A 427 -8.59 -18.81 16.55
C ASN A 427 -9.48 -19.59 17.53
N ARG A 428 -10.81 -19.54 17.39
CA ARG A 428 -11.77 -20.25 18.25
C ARG A 428 -12.49 -21.36 17.47
N PRO A 429 -12.37 -22.64 17.87
CA PRO A 429 -12.94 -23.76 17.10
C PRO A 429 -14.46 -23.65 16.84
N SER A 430 -15.23 -23.27 17.85
CA SER A 430 -16.69 -23.06 17.76
C SER A 430 -17.06 -21.97 16.75
N LEU A 431 -16.38 -20.83 16.80
CA LEU A 431 -16.62 -19.69 15.92
C LEU A 431 -16.02 -19.87 14.52
N LYS A 432 -15.03 -20.74 14.36
CA LYS A 432 -14.42 -21.04 13.05
C LYS A 432 -15.42 -21.71 12.10
N GLU A 433 -16.27 -22.61 12.60
CA GLU A 433 -17.32 -23.22 11.78
C GLU A 433 -18.36 -22.17 11.36
N VAL A 434 -18.74 -21.29 12.28
CA VAL A 434 -19.65 -20.16 11.97
C VAL A 434 -19.02 -19.23 10.93
N LEU A 435 -17.74 -18.91 11.07
CA LEU A 435 -16.98 -18.13 10.09
C LEU A 435 -16.98 -18.80 8.70
N LYS A 436 -16.85 -20.13 8.65
CA LYS A 436 -16.95 -20.88 7.40
C LYS A 436 -18.32 -20.71 6.77
N ASP A 437 -19.40 -20.79 7.56
CA ASP A 437 -20.77 -20.58 7.06
C ASP A 437 -20.97 -19.15 6.54
N VAL A 438 -20.48 -18.13 7.26
CA VAL A 438 -20.44 -16.73 6.79
C VAL A 438 -19.70 -16.64 5.45
N MET A 439 -18.52 -17.23 5.36
CA MET A 439 -17.70 -17.19 4.14
C MET A 439 -18.39 -17.88 2.97
N GLU A 440 -19.06 -19.01 3.18
CA GLU A 440 -19.80 -19.73 2.14
C GLU A 440 -21.04 -18.96 1.70
N PHE A 441 -21.79 -18.37 2.64
CA PHE A 441 -23.00 -17.61 2.37
C PHE A 441 -22.70 -16.34 1.55
N PHE A 442 -21.67 -15.58 1.94
CA PHE A 442 -21.27 -14.34 1.27
C PHE A 442 -20.25 -14.54 0.15
N GLU A 443 -19.91 -15.80 -0.17
CA GLU A 443 -18.91 -16.18 -1.17
C GLU A 443 -17.52 -15.53 -0.95
N ILE A 444 -17.16 -15.24 0.31
CA ILE A 444 -15.90 -14.61 0.69
C ILE A 444 -14.76 -15.58 0.38
N GLY A 445 -13.81 -15.15 -0.46
CA GLY A 445 -12.68 -15.98 -0.89
C GLY A 445 -12.97 -16.90 -2.08
N LYS A 446 -14.18 -16.82 -2.68
CA LYS A 446 -14.53 -17.51 -3.92
C LYS A 446 -13.80 -16.88 -5.11
N LYS A 447 -13.13 -17.70 -5.91
CA LYS A 447 -12.47 -17.26 -7.14
C LYS A 447 -13.52 -17.06 -8.26
N PRO A 448 -13.40 -16.04 -9.11
CA PRO A 448 -14.24 -15.89 -10.31
C PRO A 448 -14.22 -17.17 -11.17
N GLY A 449 -15.40 -17.67 -11.54
CA GLY A 449 -15.58 -18.89 -12.34
C GLY A 449 -15.77 -20.20 -11.54
N VAL A 450 -15.57 -20.18 -10.21
CA VAL A 450 -15.90 -21.34 -9.36
C VAL A 450 -17.42 -21.53 -9.32
N GLY A 451 -17.88 -22.74 -9.64
CA GLY A 451 -19.31 -23.11 -9.73
C GLY A 451 -19.82 -23.37 -11.15
N GLN A 452 -19.03 -23.06 -12.19
CA GLN A 452 -19.39 -23.38 -13.59
C GLN A 452 -19.37 -24.90 -13.88
N ASP A 453 -18.61 -25.67 -13.09
CA ASP A 453 -18.52 -27.14 -13.20
C ASP A 453 -19.54 -27.88 -12.32
N GLY A 454 -20.58 -27.20 -11.82
CA GLY A 454 -21.63 -27.78 -10.95
C GLY A 454 -21.21 -28.04 -9.49
N LYS A 455 -19.95 -27.79 -9.11
CA LYS A 455 -19.48 -27.94 -7.71
C LYS A 455 -19.75 -26.68 -6.89
N LYS A 456 -20.45 -26.84 -5.75
CA LYS A 456 -20.70 -25.76 -4.77
C LYS A 456 -19.39 -25.23 -4.20
N TYR A 457 -19.31 -23.92 -3.99
CA TYR A 457 -18.19 -23.29 -3.28
C TYR A 457 -18.13 -23.83 -1.85
N SER A 458 -16.93 -24.15 -1.37
CA SER A 458 -16.70 -24.44 0.05
C SER A 458 -15.52 -23.60 0.54
N ALA A 459 -15.73 -22.93 1.67
CA ALA A 459 -14.76 -22.05 2.27
C ALA A 459 -13.71 -22.85 3.06
N ASN A 460 -12.51 -22.31 3.14
CA ASN A 460 -11.45 -22.81 4.01
C ASN A 460 -10.87 -21.61 4.78
N PRO A 461 -11.36 -21.36 6.02
CA PRO A 461 -10.90 -20.26 6.85
C PRO A 461 -9.39 -20.27 7.11
N ASP A 462 -8.78 -21.45 7.34
CA ASP A 462 -7.35 -21.57 7.68
C ASP A 462 -6.39 -21.16 6.56
N SER A 463 -6.89 -21.15 5.31
CA SER A 463 -6.16 -20.74 4.10
C SER A 463 -6.47 -19.31 3.64
N PHE A 464 -7.35 -18.61 4.35
CA PHE A 464 -7.84 -17.29 3.98
C PHE A 464 -7.16 -16.19 4.82
N PRO A 465 -6.92 -14.98 4.25
CA PRO A 465 -6.92 -14.68 2.82
C PRO A 465 -5.71 -15.26 2.11
N LYS A 466 -5.94 -15.68 0.86
CA LYS A 466 -4.94 -16.34 0.01
C LYS A 466 -3.90 -15.39 -0.55
N SER A 467 -4.15 -14.08 -0.49
CA SER A 467 -3.34 -13.06 -1.16
C SER A 467 -2.76 -12.02 -0.20
N ARG A 468 -1.65 -11.40 -0.61
CA ARG A 468 -1.06 -10.19 -0.01
C ARG A 468 -0.76 -9.18 -1.11
N ARG A 469 -0.95 -7.89 -0.79
CA ARG A 469 -0.50 -6.78 -1.63
C ARG A 469 0.92 -6.44 -1.18
N LEU A 470 1.89 -6.56 -2.08
CA LEU A 470 3.28 -6.20 -1.81
C LEU A 470 3.73 -5.12 -2.79
N ALA A 471 4.57 -4.22 -2.32
CA ALA A 471 5.15 -3.14 -3.10
C ALA A 471 6.52 -3.54 -3.65
N THR A 472 6.73 -3.33 -4.94
CA THR A 472 8.04 -3.45 -5.59
C THR A 472 8.65 -2.06 -5.72
N ILE A 473 9.86 -1.89 -5.17
CA ILE A 473 10.67 -0.67 -5.23
C ILE A 473 12.12 -1.08 -5.54
N GLY A 474 12.58 -0.80 -6.75
CA GLY A 474 13.86 -1.31 -7.24
C GLY A 474 13.80 -2.83 -7.33
N ASP A 475 14.73 -3.50 -6.64
CA ASP A 475 14.79 -4.96 -6.51
C ASP A 475 14.09 -5.49 -5.23
N ASN A 476 13.62 -4.60 -4.36
CA ASN A 476 12.97 -4.97 -3.10
C ASN A 476 11.47 -5.23 -3.30
N ILE A 477 10.93 -6.19 -2.54
CA ILE A 477 9.49 -6.49 -2.49
C ILE A 477 9.05 -6.47 -1.02
N ASP A 478 8.45 -5.36 -0.60
CA ASP A 478 8.10 -5.12 0.80
C ASP A 478 6.59 -5.31 1.05
N PRO A 479 6.19 -5.82 2.24
CA PRO A 479 4.84 -5.59 2.73
C PRO A 479 4.63 -4.08 2.92
N LEU A 480 3.39 -3.63 2.86
CA LEU A 480 3.05 -2.20 2.92
C LEU A 480 2.39 -1.87 4.25
N GLY A 481 2.63 -0.68 4.79
CA GLY A 481 1.81 -0.12 5.87
C GLY A 481 2.21 -0.50 7.30
N TRP A 482 3.32 -1.20 7.53
CA TRP A 482 3.77 -1.54 8.88
C TRP A 482 4.53 -0.39 9.53
N ILE A 483 4.12 -0.02 10.73
CA ILE A 483 4.62 1.15 11.46
C ILE A 483 4.98 0.72 12.88
N GLN A 484 6.16 1.11 13.34
CA GLN A 484 6.54 1.02 14.74
C GLN A 484 5.98 2.22 15.49
N PHE A 485 5.44 2.01 16.69
CA PHE A 485 4.93 3.10 17.52
C PHE A 485 5.62 3.16 18.88
N SER A 486 5.65 4.36 19.47
CA SER A 486 6.21 4.62 20.79
C SER A 486 5.52 5.82 21.46
N LEU A 487 5.35 5.75 22.79
CA LEU A 487 4.90 6.89 23.62
C LEU A 487 6.06 7.81 24.02
N SER A 488 7.29 7.45 23.64
CA SER A 488 8.49 8.25 23.79
C SER A 488 9.11 8.50 22.40
N PRO A 489 9.78 9.65 22.18
CA PRO A 489 10.44 9.93 20.92
C PRO A 489 11.37 8.79 20.51
N PHE A 490 11.41 8.48 19.21
CA PHE A 490 12.47 7.63 18.69
C PHE A 490 13.81 8.36 18.81
N PRO A 491 14.93 7.64 19.04
CA PRO A 491 16.25 8.24 18.98
C PRO A 491 16.37 9.02 17.67
N ALA A 492 16.89 10.25 17.75
CA ALA A 492 17.23 11.00 16.55
C ALA A 492 18.19 10.12 15.73
N ILE A 493 17.82 9.87 14.48
CA ILE A 493 18.80 9.39 13.52
C ILE A 493 19.71 10.60 13.31
N GLU A 494 20.99 10.50 13.65
CA GLU A 494 21.97 11.49 13.22
C GLU A 494 21.92 11.50 11.69
N GLU A 495 21.23 12.49 11.12
CA GLU A 495 21.39 12.79 9.71
C GLU A 495 22.85 13.26 9.53
N PRO A 496 23.62 12.69 8.58
CA PRO A 496 24.87 13.32 8.18
C PRO A 496 24.52 14.76 7.76
N GLY A 497 25.10 15.71 8.48
CA GLY A 497 24.56 17.06 8.66
C GLY A 497 24.13 17.75 7.37
N ILE A 498 22.86 18.17 7.34
CA ILE A 498 22.39 19.25 6.49
C ILE A 498 21.85 20.32 7.43
N SER A 499 22.73 21.25 7.81
CA SER A 499 22.33 22.46 8.51
C SER A 499 21.65 23.42 7.53
N ASP A 500 20.40 23.78 7.81
CA ASP A 500 19.74 24.93 7.22
C ASP A 500 20.55 26.21 7.49
N LYS A 501 21.05 26.86 6.42
CA LYS A 501 21.34 28.31 6.37
C LYS A 501 21.53 28.77 4.92
N ILE A 502 20.58 29.59 4.47
CA ILE A 502 20.73 30.52 3.35
C ILE A 502 21.73 31.60 3.77
N ASN A 503 22.87 31.72 3.09
CA ASN A 503 23.51 32.99 2.68
C ASN A 503 24.79 32.80 1.86
N THR A 504 24.77 33.43 0.68
CA THR A 504 25.84 34.09 -0.12
C THR A 504 27.32 33.71 0.04
N THR A 505 27.90 33.32 -1.12
CA THR A 505 29.28 33.59 -1.62
C THR A 505 30.46 33.27 -0.71
N THR A 506 31.26 32.26 -1.05
CA THR A 506 32.59 32.38 -1.73
C THR A 506 33.28 31.01 -1.81
N SER A 507 34.05 30.86 -2.87
CA SER A 507 34.86 29.70 -3.26
C SER A 507 35.87 29.20 -2.22
N SER A 508 36.03 27.88 -2.10
CA SER A 508 37.28 27.10 -2.24
C SER A 508 37.00 25.60 -1.99
N PRO A 509 37.66 24.66 -2.70
CA PRO A 509 37.34 23.23 -2.66
C PRO A 509 38.05 22.50 -1.51
N PRO A 510 37.47 21.43 -0.92
CA PRO A 510 38.23 20.47 -0.15
C PRO A 510 38.74 19.36 -1.07
N GLU A 511 40.06 19.30 -1.20
CA GLU A 511 40.80 18.15 -1.69
C GLU A 511 40.59 16.97 -0.72
N GLU A 512 39.88 15.93 -1.16
CA GLU A 512 40.17 14.55 -0.79
C GLU A 512 40.11 13.70 -2.05
N MET A 513 41.29 13.40 -2.61
CA MET A 513 41.43 12.48 -3.73
C MET A 513 40.98 11.08 -3.29
N VAL A 514 39.79 10.69 -3.72
CA VAL A 514 39.40 9.27 -3.79
C VAL A 514 40.40 8.60 -4.73
N GLN A 515 41.18 7.64 -4.21
CA GLN A 515 42.08 6.83 -5.04
C GLN A 515 41.24 6.04 -6.05
N ALA A 516 41.30 6.44 -7.32
CA ALA A 516 40.65 5.73 -8.41
C ALA A 516 41.15 4.27 -8.47
N GLN A 517 40.24 3.31 -8.40
CA GLN A 517 40.58 1.91 -8.63
C GLN A 517 41.06 1.73 -10.07
N VAL A 518 42.31 1.29 -10.24
CA VAL A 518 42.91 1.07 -11.56
C VAL A 518 42.19 -0.09 -12.26
N PRO A 519 41.74 0.07 -13.52
CA PRO A 519 41.08 -0.99 -14.26
C PRO A 519 42.01 -2.20 -14.49
N VAL A 520 41.47 -3.40 -14.30
CA VAL A 520 42.17 -4.66 -14.47
C VAL A 520 42.15 -5.05 -15.95
N THR A 521 43.33 -5.07 -16.56
CA THR A 521 43.51 -5.53 -17.95
C THR A 521 43.65 -7.06 -18.01
N ARG A 522 43.03 -7.68 -19.02
CA ARG A 522 43.15 -9.12 -19.32
C ARG A 522 43.47 -9.35 -20.80
N ASN A 523 44.11 -10.47 -21.14
CA ASN A 523 44.29 -10.85 -22.55
C ASN A 523 42.95 -11.33 -23.13
N PHE A 524 42.42 -10.62 -24.14
CA PHE A 524 41.18 -10.95 -24.83
C PHE A 524 41.24 -12.35 -25.46
N SER A 525 42.40 -12.71 -26.05
CA SER A 525 42.64 -14.04 -26.62
C SER A 525 42.44 -15.17 -25.61
N GLN A 526 42.61 -14.91 -24.31
CA GLN A 526 42.51 -15.88 -23.22
C GLN A 526 41.14 -15.89 -22.53
N LEU A 527 40.27 -14.90 -22.80
CA LEU A 527 38.95 -14.83 -22.16
C LEU A 527 38.08 -16.04 -22.51
N LYS A 528 37.35 -16.54 -21.52
CA LYS A 528 36.38 -17.63 -21.61
C LYS A 528 34.97 -17.10 -21.40
N ASP A 529 33.99 -17.90 -21.81
CA ASP A 529 32.58 -17.60 -21.59
C ASP A 529 32.29 -17.45 -20.08
N GLY A 530 31.76 -16.30 -19.69
CA GLY A 530 31.46 -15.95 -18.31
C GLY A 530 32.58 -15.23 -17.54
N ASP A 531 33.71 -14.89 -18.16
CA ASP A 531 34.74 -14.09 -17.51
C ASP A 531 34.26 -12.66 -17.21
N ILE A 532 34.85 -12.05 -16.19
CA ILE A 532 34.63 -10.64 -15.82
C ILE A 532 35.77 -9.81 -16.39
N VAL A 533 35.41 -8.71 -17.07
CA VAL A 533 36.32 -7.74 -17.67
C VAL A 533 35.91 -6.34 -17.28
N ASP A 534 36.89 -5.48 -17.05
CA ASP A 534 36.63 -4.05 -16.89
C ASP A 534 36.40 -3.43 -18.27
N ALA A 535 35.54 -2.42 -18.33
CA ALA A 535 35.30 -1.66 -19.54
C ALA A 535 35.04 -0.19 -19.23
N ILE A 536 35.43 0.72 -20.13
CA ILE A 536 35.12 2.14 -20.02
C ILE A 536 33.95 2.50 -20.93
N VAL A 537 33.03 3.32 -20.42
CA VAL A 537 31.88 3.81 -21.19
C VAL A 537 32.33 4.85 -22.19
N THR A 538 32.02 4.63 -23.46
CA THR A 538 32.37 5.54 -24.57
C THR A 538 31.16 6.29 -25.13
N GLY A 539 29.94 5.87 -24.81
CA GLY A 539 28.72 6.51 -25.28
C GLY A 539 27.46 5.69 -25.00
N GLN A 540 26.31 6.21 -25.43
CA GLN A 540 25.03 5.53 -25.31
C GLN A 540 24.21 5.72 -26.58
N GLU A 541 23.63 4.64 -27.09
CA GLU A 541 22.77 4.63 -28.27
C GLU A 541 21.47 3.89 -27.93
N ASN A 542 20.37 4.63 -27.80
CA ASN A 542 19.08 4.12 -27.34
C ASN A 542 19.19 3.37 -25.99
N LEU A 543 18.90 2.06 -25.99
CA LEU A 543 18.94 1.19 -24.81
C LEU A 543 20.30 0.48 -24.63
N TYR A 544 21.31 0.81 -25.43
CA TYR A 544 22.61 0.16 -25.40
C TYR A 544 23.70 1.12 -24.95
N ALA A 545 24.44 0.73 -23.90
CA ALA A 545 25.69 1.38 -23.52
C ALA A 545 26.80 0.89 -24.45
N GLN A 546 27.56 1.83 -25.02
CA GLN A 546 28.76 1.55 -25.80
C GLN A 546 29.97 1.62 -24.87
N VAL A 547 30.83 0.60 -24.93
CA VAL A 547 32.00 0.48 -24.06
C VAL A 547 33.23 0.05 -24.84
N LYS A 548 34.40 0.28 -24.26
CA LYS A 548 35.67 -0.33 -24.67
C LYS A 548 36.20 -1.21 -23.56
N LEU A 549 36.55 -2.46 -23.86
CA LEU A 549 37.10 -3.39 -22.87
C LEU A 549 38.56 -3.04 -22.55
N PHE A 550 38.95 -3.18 -21.29
CA PHE A 550 40.35 -3.12 -20.88
C PHE A 550 41.03 -4.45 -21.18
N CYS A 551 41.66 -4.56 -22.35
CA CYS A 551 42.42 -5.73 -22.77
C CYS A 551 43.89 -5.40 -23.08
N SER A 552 44.80 -6.28 -22.68
CA SER A 552 46.26 -6.05 -22.76
C SER A 552 46.87 -6.39 -24.13
N ASP A 553 46.27 -7.33 -24.85
CA ASP A 553 46.72 -7.83 -26.16
C ASP A 553 46.03 -7.15 -27.35
N GLU A 554 44.83 -6.60 -27.15
CA GLU A 554 44.13 -5.75 -28.12
C GLU A 554 43.52 -4.53 -27.40
N PRO A 555 44.13 -3.34 -27.50
CA PRO A 555 43.50 -2.12 -26.97
C PRO A 555 42.26 -1.76 -27.79
N ASP A 556 41.26 -1.14 -27.13
CA ASP A 556 40.05 -0.58 -27.76
C ASP A 556 39.02 -1.57 -28.35
N ILE A 557 38.87 -2.77 -27.80
CA ILE A 557 37.81 -3.69 -28.26
C ILE A 557 36.42 -3.09 -27.97
N PRO A 558 35.63 -2.72 -29.00
CA PRO A 558 34.33 -2.11 -28.80
C PRO A 558 33.30 -3.18 -28.41
N GLY A 559 32.50 -2.88 -27.41
CA GLY A 559 31.39 -3.71 -26.96
C GLY A 559 30.13 -2.89 -26.76
N LYS A 560 28.98 -3.58 -26.73
CA LYS A 560 27.73 -2.98 -26.31
C LYS A 560 26.92 -3.95 -25.47
N PHE A 561 26.19 -3.42 -24.49
CA PHE A 561 25.21 -4.19 -23.74
C PHE A 561 23.97 -3.35 -23.50
N ARG A 562 22.84 -4.04 -23.32
CA ARG A 562 21.56 -3.38 -23.08
C ARG A 562 21.49 -2.93 -21.62
N TYR A 563 21.40 -1.62 -21.40
CA TYR A 563 21.22 -1.03 -20.09
C TYR A 563 20.40 0.25 -20.18
N PRO A 564 19.10 0.21 -19.78
CA PRO A 564 18.19 1.34 -20.00
C PRO A 564 18.51 2.61 -19.19
N ALA A 565 19.21 2.49 -18.07
CA ALA A 565 19.45 3.62 -17.16
C ALA A 565 20.62 4.52 -17.57
N GLY A 566 21.41 4.11 -18.57
CA GLY A 566 22.60 4.85 -19.03
C GLY A 566 23.77 4.84 -18.05
N PHE A 567 24.93 5.30 -18.52
CA PHE A 567 26.14 5.51 -17.71
C PHE A 567 26.82 6.80 -18.18
N GLU A 568 27.56 7.46 -17.27
CA GLU A 568 28.39 8.60 -17.64
C GLU A 568 29.55 8.16 -18.55
N ILE A 569 29.86 8.97 -19.58
CA ILE A 569 31.02 8.73 -20.44
C ILE A 569 32.28 8.80 -19.58
N GLY A 570 33.12 7.78 -19.67
CA GLY A 570 34.32 7.64 -18.84
C GLY A 570 34.16 6.74 -17.61
N ALA A 571 32.93 6.33 -17.23
CA ALA A 571 32.73 5.41 -16.12
C ALA A 571 33.36 4.03 -16.39
N ILE A 572 34.00 3.45 -15.37
CA ILE A 572 34.58 2.10 -15.43
C ILE A 572 33.57 1.10 -14.89
N LEU A 573 33.26 0.07 -15.68
CA LEU A 573 32.26 -0.95 -15.38
C LEU A 573 32.91 -2.32 -15.29
N GLU A 574 32.42 -3.17 -14.38
CA GLU A 574 32.67 -4.61 -14.42
C GLU A 574 31.59 -5.28 -15.27
N LEU A 575 32.01 -5.93 -16.36
CA LEU A 575 31.12 -6.59 -17.30
C LEU A 575 31.44 -8.08 -17.39
N LYS A 576 30.40 -8.91 -17.51
CA LYS A 576 30.52 -10.33 -17.82
C LYS A 576 30.46 -10.55 -19.33
N ILE A 577 31.45 -11.24 -19.90
CA ILE A 577 31.53 -11.52 -21.34
C ILE A 577 30.97 -12.91 -21.69
N PHE A 578 30.26 -13.02 -22.81
CA PHE A 578 29.72 -14.27 -23.34
C PHE A 578 30.05 -14.45 -24.82
N PHE A 579 30.49 -15.63 -25.23
CA PHE A 579 30.87 -15.94 -26.61
C PHE A 579 29.85 -16.89 -27.28
N PRO A 580 28.82 -16.39 -27.97
CA PRO A 580 27.83 -17.21 -28.68
C PRO A 580 28.47 -18.16 -29.71
N ASN A 581 29.59 -17.78 -30.31
CA ASN A 581 30.35 -18.63 -31.23
C ASN A 581 31.78 -18.85 -30.74
N LYS A 582 32.07 -20.05 -30.22
CA LYS A 582 33.42 -20.40 -29.70
C LYS A 582 34.54 -20.31 -30.75
N LYS A 583 34.22 -20.32 -32.05
CA LYS A 583 35.21 -20.19 -33.14
C LYS A 583 35.48 -18.74 -33.55
N ASN A 584 34.61 -17.80 -33.22
CA ASN A 584 34.79 -16.37 -33.52
C ASN A 584 34.54 -15.54 -32.25
N LYS A 585 35.60 -15.30 -31.48
CA LYS A 585 35.51 -14.53 -30.23
C LYS A 585 35.12 -13.06 -30.42
N ARG A 586 35.17 -12.52 -31.65
CA ARG A 586 34.73 -11.13 -31.91
C ARG A 586 33.21 -10.96 -31.93
N ASP A 587 32.47 -12.07 -32.01
CA ASP A 587 31.04 -12.07 -31.76
C ASP A 587 30.82 -12.42 -30.28
N PHE A 588 30.70 -11.39 -29.45
CA PHE A 588 30.51 -11.53 -28.00
C PHE A 588 29.39 -10.62 -27.48
N ASN A 589 28.75 -11.05 -26.40
CA ASN A 589 27.77 -10.29 -25.65
C ASN A 589 28.34 -9.87 -24.30
N LEU A 590 27.88 -8.73 -23.80
CA LEU A 590 28.27 -8.20 -22.49
C LEU A 590 27.05 -8.11 -21.57
N ARG A 591 27.27 -8.29 -20.28
CA ARG A 591 26.26 -8.09 -19.23
C ARG A 591 26.86 -7.33 -18.07
N TYR A 592 26.20 -6.26 -17.67
CA TYR A 592 26.59 -5.45 -16.52
C TYR A 592 26.59 -6.23 -15.20
N ILE A 593 27.61 -5.97 -14.36
CA ILE A 593 27.73 -6.47 -12.99
C ILE A 593 27.68 -5.30 -12.01
N SER A 594 28.63 -4.36 -12.11
CA SER A 594 28.81 -3.25 -11.16
C SER A 594 29.54 -2.06 -11.83
N THR A 595 29.53 -0.90 -11.18
CA THR A 595 30.34 0.27 -11.54
C THR A 595 31.48 0.41 -10.52
N LYS A 596 32.72 0.58 -10.99
CA LYS A 596 33.86 0.90 -10.11
C LYS A 596 33.82 2.36 -9.73
N SER A 597 33.86 2.63 -8.42
CA SER A 597 33.87 3.99 -7.83
C SER A 597 35.27 4.58 -7.85
#